data_AF-A0A3N5W897-F1
#
_entry.id   AF-A0A3N5W897-F1
#
_cell.length_a   1.000
_cell.length_b   1.000
_cell.length_c   1.000
_cell.angle_alpha   90.00
_cell.angle_beta   90.00
_cell.angle_gamma   90.00
#
_symmetry.space_group_name_H-M   'P 1'
#
loop_
_entity.id
_entity.type
_entity.pdbx_description
1 polymer ?
#
loop_
_entity_poly.entity_id
_entity_poly.type
_entity_poly.pdbx_seq_one_letter_code
_entity_poly.pdbx_strand_id
1 'polypeptide(L)'
;MRVHRAGEGAPYTGLKDGPVDPVAAMADQALADGAADDLAARIAAHLTGAMREKFERAHAASLVKDRDVEAGREFVEAYVDYMHYVEGVHAAIAATSSHDHGAGKGDAAEHEHRPADR
;
A
#
# COMPACT_ATOMS: atom_id res chain seq x y z
N MET A 1 -21.03 -14.16 5.98
CA MET A 1 -20.60 -14.20 7.40
C MET A 1 -19.71 -13.00 7.66
N ARG A 2 -19.70 -12.41 8.87
CA ARG A 2 -18.79 -11.29 9.24
C ARG A 2 -17.74 -11.79 10.24
N VAL A 3 -16.89 -12.73 9.81
CA VAL A 3 -15.90 -13.37 10.69
C VAL A 3 -14.79 -12.39 11.08
N HIS A 4 -14.41 -11.49 10.16
CA HIS A 4 -13.30 -10.54 10.36
C HIS A 4 -13.46 -9.65 11.60
N ARG A 5 -14.64 -9.02 11.79
CA ARG A 5 -14.88 -8.11 12.92
C ARG A 5 -14.94 -8.81 14.29
N ALA A 6 -15.32 -10.08 14.33
CA ALA A 6 -15.40 -10.82 15.59
C ALA A 6 -14.01 -11.12 16.19
N GLY A 7 -12.96 -11.09 15.37
CA GLY A 7 -11.58 -11.39 15.76
C GLY A 7 -10.71 -10.19 16.15
N GLU A 8 -11.17 -8.96 15.98
CA GLU A 8 -10.37 -7.72 16.18
C GLU A 8 -10.14 -7.34 17.67
N GLY A 9 -10.57 -8.16 18.62
CA GLY A 9 -10.33 -7.93 20.06
C GLY A 9 -11.07 -6.72 20.67
N ALA A 10 -11.84 -5.97 19.88
CA ALA A 10 -12.69 -4.90 20.37
C ALA A 10 -13.89 -5.47 21.16
N PRO A 11 -14.36 -4.79 22.24
CA PRO A 11 -15.59 -5.19 22.92
C PRO A 11 -16.74 -5.32 21.89
N TYR A 12 -17.44 -6.44 21.93
CA TYR A 12 -18.61 -6.65 21.07
C TYR A 12 -19.65 -5.58 21.36
N THR A 13 -19.74 -4.57 20.50
CA THR A 13 -20.70 -3.46 20.57
C THR A 13 -21.94 -3.72 19.73
N GLY A 14 -22.13 -4.97 19.28
CA GLY A 14 -23.18 -5.37 18.33
C GLY A 14 -22.71 -5.37 16.86
N LEU A 15 -23.56 -5.92 15.98
CA LEU A 15 -23.41 -5.80 14.54
C LEU A 15 -23.62 -4.32 14.15
N LYS A 16 -22.55 -3.52 14.01
CA LYS A 16 -22.72 -2.19 13.41
C LYS A 16 -23.07 -2.35 11.93
N ASP A 17 -24.24 -1.88 11.53
CA ASP A 17 -24.74 -1.84 10.15
C ASP A 17 -24.12 -0.67 9.36
N GLY A 18 -22.79 -0.68 9.27
CA GLY A 18 -22.06 0.21 8.37
C GLY A 18 -21.73 -0.50 7.05
N PRO A 19 -21.46 0.26 5.96
CA PRO A 19 -20.94 -0.31 4.74
C PRO A 19 -19.64 -1.06 5.03
N VAL A 20 -19.55 -2.29 4.51
CA VAL A 20 -18.35 -3.12 4.60
C VAL A 20 -17.37 -2.66 3.52
N ASP A 21 -16.08 -2.60 3.84
CA ASP A 21 -15.05 -2.37 2.83
C ASP A 21 -15.20 -3.43 1.71
N PRO A 22 -15.25 -3.04 0.42
CA PRO A 22 -15.44 -3.99 -0.67
C PRO A 22 -14.45 -5.16 -0.66
N VAL A 23 -13.18 -4.93 -0.29
CA VAL A 23 -12.16 -5.99 -0.23
C VAL A 23 -12.44 -6.97 0.91
N ALA A 24 -12.90 -6.46 2.06
CA ALA A 24 -13.31 -7.31 3.17
C ALA A 24 -14.53 -8.17 2.82
N ALA A 25 -15.52 -7.59 2.12
CA ALA A 25 -16.69 -8.34 1.65
C ALA A 25 -16.31 -9.42 0.63
N MET A 26 -15.39 -9.11 -0.30
CA MET A 26 -14.86 -10.09 -1.26
C MET A 26 -14.11 -11.23 -0.57
N ALA A 27 -13.31 -10.93 0.46
CA ALA A 27 -12.58 -11.95 1.22
C ALA A 27 -13.52 -12.85 2.03
N ASP A 28 -14.52 -12.28 2.70
CA ASP A 28 -15.54 -13.04 3.44
C ASP A 28 -16.33 -13.97 2.50
N GLN A 29 -16.66 -13.50 1.29
CA GLN A 29 -17.35 -14.30 0.28
C GLN A 29 -16.47 -15.43 -0.24
N ALA A 30 -15.20 -15.16 -0.57
CA ALA A 30 -14.26 -16.18 -1.02
C ALA A 30 -14.06 -17.29 0.03
N LEU A 31 -14.07 -16.93 1.32
CA LEU A 31 -14.02 -17.89 2.42
C LEU A 31 -15.29 -18.75 2.49
N ALA A 32 -16.47 -18.14 2.31
CA ALA A 32 -17.75 -18.86 2.30
C ALA A 32 -17.87 -19.83 1.11
N ASP A 33 -17.34 -19.44 -0.04
CA ASP A 33 -17.43 -20.21 -1.29
C ASP A 33 -16.26 -21.20 -1.48
N GLY A 34 -15.24 -21.14 -0.61
CA GLY A 34 -14.01 -21.94 -0.76
C GLY A 34 -13.14 -21.51 -1.96
N ALA A 35 -13.27 -20.26 -2.41
CA ALA A 35 -12.68 -19.73 -3.64
C ALA A 35 -11.37 -18.97 -3.39
N ALA A 36 -10.42 -19.61 -2.70
CA ALA A 36 -9.15 -18.98 -2.33
C ALA A 36 -8.33 -18.53 -3.55
N ASP A 37 -8.25 -19.35 -4.59
CA ASP A 37 -7.47 -19.07 -5.80
C ASP A 37 -8.03 -17.89 -6.58
N ASP A 38 -9.36 -17.77 -6.67
CA ASP A 38 -10.02 -16.64 -7.34
C ASP A 38 -9.75 -15.31 -6.63
N LEU A 39 -9.79 -15.31 -5.29
CA LEU A 39 -9.43 -14.14 -4.50
C LEU A 39 -7.96 -13.77 -4.73
N ALA A 40 -7.05 -14.74 -4.63
CA ALA A 40 -5.62 -14.52 -4.84
C ALA A 40 -5.32 -13.95 -6.23
N ALA A 41 -5.95 -14.50 -7.28
CA ALA A 41 -5.79 -14.02 -8.65
C ALA A 41 -6.26 -12.56 -8.81
N ARG A 42 -7.40 -12.19 -8.22
CA ARG A 42 -7.94 -10.82 -8.29
C ARG A 42 -7.03 -9.82 -7.59
N ILE A 43 -6.54 -10.16 -6.39
CA ILE A 43 -5.61 -9.29 -5.64
C ILE A 43 -4.28 -9.16 -6.38
N ALA A 44 -3.73 -10.27 -6.89
CA ALA A 44 -2.50 -10.25 -7.67
C ALA A 44 -2.64 -9.41 -8.95
N ALA A 45 -3.77 -9.50 -9.66
CA ALA A 45 -4.04 -8.69 -10.85
C ALA A 45 -4.07 -7.19 -10.52
N HIS A 46 -4.72 -6.80 -9.42
CA HIS A 46 -4.76 -5.40 -9.00
C HIS A 46 -3.37 -4.87 -8.65
N LEU A 47 -2.61 -5.64 -7.85
CA LEU A 47 -1.25 -5.30 -7.44
C LEU A 47 -0.32 -5.15 -8.65
N THR A 48 -0.30 -6.15 -9.53
CA THR A 48 0.59 -6.17 -10.70
C THR A 48 0.22 -5.09 -11.71
N GLY A 49 -1.05 -4.77 -11.88
CA GLY A 49 -1.52 -3.66 -12.71
C GLY A 49 -0.98 -2.32 -12.23
N ALA A 50 -1.17 -2.00 -10.94
CA ALA A 50 -0.69 -0.75 -10.35
C ALA A 50 0.85 -0.65 -10.34
N MET A 51 1.55 -1.76 -10.10
CA MET A 51 3.02 -1.82 -10.18
C MET A 51 3.51 -1.50 -11.59
N ARG A 52 2.89 -2.11 -12.61
CA ARG A 52 3.25 -1.91 -14.02
C ARG A 52 3.03 -0.46 -14.45
N GLU A 53 1.89 0.13 -14.11
CA GLU A 53 1.57 1.53 -14.44
C GLU A 53 2.63 2.48 -13.87
N LYS A 54 2.99 2.31 -12.60
CA LYS A 54 4.02 3.13 -11.94
C LYS A 54 5.40 2.93 -12.56
N PHE A 55 5.76 1.68 -12.84
CA PHE A 55 7.02 1.35 -13.51
C PHE A 55 7.11 2.02 -14.89
N GLU A 56 6.06 1.91 -15.70
CA GLU A 56 6.02 2.49 -17.04
C GLU A 56 6.18 4.01 -17.01
N ARG A 57 5.53 4.71 -16.06
CA ARG A 57 5.72 6.14 -15.83
C ARG A 57 7.17 6.49 -15.47
N ALA A 58 7.72 5.82 -14.45
CA ALA A 58 9.07 6.07 -13.98
C ALA A 58 10.11 5.80 -15.09
N HIS A 59 9.91 4.70 -15.83
CA HIS A 59 10.76 4.32 -16.95
C HIS A 59 10.69 5.35 -18.08
N ALA A 60 9.48 5.76 -18.51
CA ALA A 60 9.32 6.77 -19.55
C ALA A 60 9.99 8.10 -19.18
N ALA A 61 9.79 8.58 -17.94
CA ALA A 61 10.44 9.79 -17.45
C ALA A 61 11.97 9.64 -17.37
N SER A 62 12.47 8.45 -17.01
CA SER A 62 13.91 8.18 -16.93
C SER A 62 14.65 8.36 -18.26
N LEU A 63 13.96 8.17 -19.39
CA LEU A 63 14.54 8.29 -20.73
C LEU A 63 14.79 9.75 -21.13
N VAL A 64 14.11 10.70 -20.48
CA VAL A 64 14.16 12.14 -20.83
C VAL A 64 14.66 13.02 -19.68
N LYS A 65 14.99 12.43 -18.53
CA LYS A 65 15.32 13.15 -17.29
C LYS A 65 16.49 14.15 -17.40
N ASP A 66 17.41 13.94 -18.35
CA ASP A 66 18.60 14.78 -18.52
C ASP A 66 18.37 15.94 -19.50
N ARG A 67 17.14 16.10 -20.03
CA ARG A 67 16.78 17.17 -20.98
C ARG A 67 16.85 18.56 -20.33
N ASP A 68 16.30 18.67 -19.12
CA ASP A 68 16.21 19.90 -18.34
C ASP A 68 15.88 19.58 -16.88
N VAL A 69 15.88 20.59 -16.01
CA VAL A 69 15.62 20.42 -14.57
C VAL A 69 14.19 19.92 -14.30
N GLU A 70 13.21 20.34 -15.10
CA GLU A 70 11.81 19.95 -14.90
C GLU A 70 11.60 18.47 -15.25
N ALA A 71 12.17 18.00 -16.35
CA ALA A 71 12.18 16.58 -16.72
C ALA A 71 12.88 15.73 -15.64
N GLY A 72 13.96 16.25 -15.05
CA GLY A 72 14.61 15.62 -13.90
C GLY A 72 13.69 15.49 -12.69
N ARG A 73 12.91 16.53 -12.37
CA ARG A 73 11.93 16.51 -11.26
C ARG A 73 10.80 15.52 -11.50
N GLU A 74 10.27 15.49 -12.72
CA GLU A 74 9.22 14.54 -13.11
C GLU A 74 9.69 13.08 -12.96
N PHE A 75 10.94 12.79 -13.35
CA PHE A 75 11.51 11.47 -13.12
C PHE A 75 11.63 11.12 -11.64
N VAL A 76 12.11 12.05 -10.80
CA VAL A 76 12.25 11.80 -9.36
C VAL A 76 10.89 11.52 -8.73
N GLU A 77 9.86 12.29 -9.07
CA GLU A 77 8.50 12.06 -8.56
C GLU A 77 7.97 10.68 -8.96
N ALA A 78 8.05 10.34 -10.24
CA ALA A 78 7.58 9.05 -10.74
C ALA A 78 8.38 7.86 -10.16
N TYR A 79 9.69 8.03 -9.97
CA TYR A 79 10.56 7.02 -9.36
C TYR A 79 10.20 6.78 -7.90
N VAL A 80 9.97 7.84 -7.12
CA VAL A 80 9.60 7.71 -5.70
C VAL A 80 8.23 7.05 -5.55
N ASP A 81 7.23 7.42 -6.37
CA ASP A 81 5.91 6.75 -6.37
C ASP A 81 6.04 5.25 -6.67
N TYR A 82 6.81 4.89 -7.71
CA TYR A 82 7.09 3.50 -8.05
C TYR A 82 7.78 2.74 -6.90
N MET A 83 8.83 3.32 -6.31
CA MET A 83 9.59 2.69 -5.23
C MET A 83 8.76 2.48 -3.99
N HIS A 84 8.03 3.50 -3.51
CA HIS A 84 7.15 3.36 -2.34
C HIS A 84 6.08 2.28 -2.56
N TYR A 85 5.55 2.15 -3.78
CA TYR A 85 4.59 1.09 -4.08
C TYR A 85 5.23 -0.31 -3.98
N VAL A 86 6.42 -0.51 -4.56
CA VAL A 86 7.14 -1.79 -4.51
C VAL A 86 7.52 -2.14 -3.07
N GLU A 87 8.06 -1.19 -2.32
CA GLU A 87 8.44 -1.37 -0.92
C GLU A 87 7.22 -1.68 -0.04
N GLY A 88 6.12 -0.95 -0.23
CA GLY A 88 4.87 -1.19 0.50
C GLY A 88 4.29 -2.58 0.24
N VAL A 89 4.31 -3.04 -1.02
CA VAL A 89 3.91 -4.40 -1.40
C VAL A 89 4.83 -5.44 -0.75
N HIS A 90 6.14 -5.26 -0.85
CA HIS A 90 7.11 -6.19 -0.27
C HIS A 90 6.94 -6.28 1.25
N ALA A 91 6.81 -5.14 1.93
CA ALA A 91 6.58 -5.08 3.37
C ALA A 91 5.28 -5.80 3.76
N ALA A 92 4.19 -5.59 3.03
CA ALA A 92 2.91 -6.26 3.29
C ALA A 92 2.97 -7.79 3.14
N ILE A 93 3.81 -8.30 2.22
CA ILE A 93 4.01 -9.75 2.02
C ILE A 93 4.98 -10.31 3.06
N ALA A 94 6.05 -9.59 3.39
CA ALA A 94 7.07 -10.02 4.32
C ALA A 94 6.60 -9.97 5.78
N ALA A 95 5.62 -9.12 6.11
CA ALA A 95 5.02 -9.07 7.43
C ALA A 95 4.22 -10.36 7.71
N THR A 96 4.76 -11.24 8.56
CA THR A 96 3.99 -12.38 9.09
C THR A 96 2.99 -11.87 10.12
N SER A 97 1.69 -11.90 9.79
CA SER A 97 0.52 -11.51 10.61
C SER A 97 0.80 -11.10 12.06
N SER A 98 1.06 -9.82 12.26
CA SER A 98 0.83 -9.12 13.52
C SER A 98 -0.23 -8.06 13.26
N HIS A 99 -1.42 -8.25 13.81
CA HIS A 99 -2.49 -7.27 13.79
C HIS A 99 -2.06 -6.03 14.58
N ASP A 100 -1.41 -5.09 13.90
CA ASP A 100 -1.19 -3.75 14.41
C ASP A 100 -1.91 -2.77 13.47
N HIS A 101 -3.03 -2.21 13.94
CA HIS A 101 -3.68 -1.09 13.28
C HIS A 101 -2.90 0.19 13.62
N GLY A 102 -1.65 0.24 13.17
CA GLY A 102 -0.74 1.35 13.33
C GLY A 102 -0.62 2.13 12.02
N ALA A 103 -1.28 3.29 11.98
CA ALA A 103 -1.21 4.27 10.91
C ALA A 103 0.22 4.47 10.38
N GLY A 104 0.34 4.61 9.05
CA GLY A 104 1.55 5.07 8.41
C GLY A 104 2.05 6.34 9.08
N LYS A 105 3.07 6.19 9.92
CA LYS A 105 3.95 7.28 10.32
C LYS A 105 5.08 7.26 9.31
N GLY A 106 4.99 8.14 8.33
CA GLY A 106 6.20 8.63 7.71
C GLY A 106 7.02 9.24 8.84
N ASP A 107 8.16 8.63 9.15
CA ASP A 107 9.17 9.24 9.99
C ASP A 107 9.63 10.50 9.27
N ALA A 108 9.09 11.63 9.71
CA ALA A 108 9.67 12.93 9.46
C ALA A 108 11.05 12.89 10.11
N ALA A 109 12.09 12.75 9.29
CA ALA A 109 13.47 12.92 9.71
C ALA A 109 13.61 14.30 10.37
N GLU A 110 13.78 14.31 11.69
CA GLU A 110 14.14 15.49 12.47
C GLU A 110 15.53 15.96 12.01
N HIS A 111 15.56 16.99 11.17
CA HIS A 111 16.77 17.73 10.85
C HIS A 111 17.16 18.59 12.06
N GLU A 112 18.01 18.04 12.93
CA GLU A 112 18.68 18.82 13.99
C GLU A 112 19.73 19.74 13.34
N HIS A 113 19.35 20.99 13.13
CA HIS A 113 20.25 22.04 12.69
C HIS A 113 21.00 22.58 13.90
N ARG A 114 22.22 22.08 14.15
CA ARG A 114 23.12 22.71 15.13
C ARG A 114 23.77 23.95 14.50
N PRO A 115 23.56 25.17 15.03
CA PRO A 115 24.33 26.32 14.58
C PRO A 115 25.78 26.18 15.07
N ALA A 116 26.72 26.50 14.19
CA ALA A 116 28.12 26.69 14.56
C ALA A 116 28.24 28.03 15.31
N ASP A 117 28.62 27.97 16.59
CA ASP A 117 29.03 29.15 17.35
C ASP A 117 30.32 29.74 16.77
N ARG A 118 30.36 31.07 16.74
CA ARG A 118 31.50 31.90 16.31
C ARG A 118 32.62 31.93 17.34
#